data_AF-A0A1W9HM10-F1
#
_entry.id   AF-A0A1W9HM10-F1
#
_cell.length_a   1.000
_cell.length_b   1.000
_cell.length_c   1.000
_cell.angle_alpha   90.00
_cell.angle_beta   90.00
_cell.angle_gamma   90.00
#
_symmetry.space_group_name_H-M   'P 1'
#
loop_
_entity.id
_entity.type
_entity.pdbx_description
1 polymer ?
#
loop_
_entity_poly.entity_id
_entity_poly.type
_entity_poly.pdbx_seq_one_letter_code
_entity_poly.pdbx_strand_id
1 'polypeptide(L)'
;MKKIILATICLPMLALAHGSPIDAVDAASHEALTLFKGETEQVKSNFRGIKAWPAGADVLVKVYVNQDNKEVSLNYTCVMNHAGGNDAIVCSKK
;
A
#
# COMPACT_ATOMS: atom_id res chain seq x y z
N MET A 1 -35.72 -19.54 -16.80
CA MET A 1 -35.45 -19.45 -15.34
C MET A 1 -33.96 -19.21 -15.14
N LYS A 2 -33.55 -17.96 -14.88
CA LYS A 2 -32.13 -17.56 -14.83
C LYS A 2 -31.63 -17.76 -13.39
N LYS A 3 -30.71 -18.71 -13.17
CA LYS A 3 -30.11 -18.97 -11.86
C LYS A 3 -29.15 -17.83 -11.52
N ILE A 4 -29.52 -16.99 -10.56
CA ILE A 4 -28.63 -15.98 -9.98
C ILE A 4 -27.77 -16.72 -8.95
N ILE A 5 -26.51 -16.97 -9.30
CA ILE A 5 -25.51 -17.46 -8.36
C ILE A 5 -25.08 -16.24 -7.53
N LEU A 6 -25.58 -16.16 -6.31
CA LEU A 6 -25.17 -15.17 -5.32
C LEU A 6 -23.76 -15.54 -4.87
N ALA A 7 -22.75 -14.88 -5.43
CA ALA A 7 -21.38 -15.02 -4.98
C ALA A 7 -21.26 -14.34 -3.61
N THR A 8 -21.24 -15.15 -2.55
CA THR A 8 -20.96 -14.71 -1.18
C THR A 8 -19.52 -14.22 -1.14
N ILE A 9 -19.33 -12.92 -1.29
CA ILE A 9 -18.05 -12.27 -1.06
C ILE A 9 -17.80 -12.34 0.44
N CYS A 10 -17.12 -13.40 0.88
CA CYS A 10 -16.54 -13.50 2.20
C CYS A 10 -15.35 -12.54 2.23
N LEU A 11 -15.62 -11.24 2.42
CA LEU A 11 -14.59 -10.28 2.78
C LEU A 11 -14.18 -10.61 4.22
N PRO A 12 -12.95 -11.12 4.46
CA PRO A 12 -12.46 -11.25 5.82
C PRO A 12 -12.51 -9.85 6.42
N MET A 13 -13.26 -9.70 7.52
CA MET A 13 -13.29 -8.47 8.29
C MET A 13 -11.88 -8.31 8.88
N LEU A 14 -11.06 -7.54 8.18
CA LEU A 14 -9.70 -7.21 8.56
C LEU A 14 -9.79 -6.32 9.80
N ALA A 15 -9.60 -6.93 10.98
CA ALA A 15 -9.41 -6.22 12.23
C ALA A 15 -8.00 -5.61 12.24
N LEU A 16 -7.79 -4.57 11.42
CA LEU A 16 -6.77 -3.56 11.71
C LEU A 16 -7.31 -2.81 12.93
N ALA A 17 -6.59 -2.87 14.03
CA ALA A 17 -7.13 -2.55 15.35
C ALA A 17 -7.69 -1.12 15.48
N HIS A 18 -7.34 -0.17 14.60
CA HIS A 18 -7.88 1.19 14.60
C HIS A 18 -7.94 1.78 13.18
N GLY A 19 -9.14 1.82 12.59
CA GLY A 19 -9.39 2.39 11.26
C GLY A 19 -9.91 1.36 10.25
N SER A 20 -10.58 1.83 9.21
CA SER A 20 -11.00 0.95 8.11
C SER A 20 -9.77 0.51 7.30
N PRO A 21 -9.84 -0.61 6.56
CA PRO A 21 -8.79 -0.98 5.62
C PRO A 21 -8.47 0.10 4.57
N ILE A 22 -9.42 1.00 4.30
CA ILE A 22 -9.23 2.15 3.42
C ILE A 22 -8.25 3.14 4.06
N ASP A 23 -8.41 3.44 5.36
CA ASP A 23 -7.54 4.37 6.08
C ASP A 23 -6.10 3.84 6.15
N ALA A 24 -5.93 2.54 6.36
CA ALA A 24 -4.61 1.91 6.34
C ALA A 24 -3.94 1.96 4.96
N VAL A 25 -4.72 1.78 3.88
CA VAL A 25 -4.23 1.90 2.51
C VAL A 25 -3.83 3.34 2.17
N ASP A 26 -4.61 4.32 2.61
CA ASP A 26 -4.31 5.75 2.43
C ASP A 26 -3.01 6.12 3.18
N ALA A 27 -2.93 5.79 4.47
CA ALA A 27 -1.75 6.06 5.29
C ALA A 27 -0.49 5.35 4.77
N ALA A 28 -0.60 4.10 4.31
CA ALA A 28 0.50 3.38 3.68
C ALA A 28 0.94 3.99 2.35
N SER A 29 -0.01 4.47 1.54
CA SER A 29 0.32 5.18 0.30
C SER A 29 1.11 6.46 0.59
N HIS A 30 0.68 7.23 1.60
CA HIS A 30 1.36 8.43 2.03
C HIS A 30 2.78 8.14 2.52
N GLU A 31 2.93 7.19 3.44
CA GLU A 31 4.23 6.85 4.04
C GLU A 31 5.21 6.26 3.02
N ALA A 32 4.74 5.39 2.12
CA ALA A 32 5.58 4.88 1.02
C ALA A 32 6.04 5.99 0.07
N LEU A 33 5.20 7.00 -0.21
CA LEU A 33 5.62 8.18 -0.98
C LEU A 33 6.61 9.06 -0.23
N THR A 34 6.51 9.15 1.10
CA THR A 34 7.51 9.83 1.93
C THR A 34 8.88 9.16 1.79
N LEU A 35 8.94 7.82 1.86
CA LEU A 35 10.18 7.09 1.60
C LEU A 35 10.67 7.27 0.16
N PHE A 36 9.76 7.21 -0.82
CA PHE A 36 10.09 7.42 -2.24
C PHE A 36 10.68 8.80 -2.52
N LYS A 37 10.26 9.85 -1.79
CA LYS A 37 10.87 11.19 -1.90
C LYS A 37 12.35 11.23 -1.49
N GLY A 38 12.82 10.22 -0.76
CA GLY A 38 14.24 10.01 -0.43
C GLY A 38 15.07 9.36 -1.55
N GLU A 39 14.45 8.89 -2.64
CA GLU A 39 15.15 8.37 -3.81
C GLU A 39 15.88 9.49 -4.59
N THR A 40 16.74 9.12 -5.53
CA THR A 40 17.45 10.08 -6.38
C THR A 40 16.49 10.89 -7.24
N GLU A 41 16.87 12.12 -7.60
CA GLU A 41 16.04 12.99 -8.48
C GLU A 41 15.68 12.31 -9.81
N GLN A 42 16.59 11.50 -10.36
CA GLN A 42 16.33 10.73 -11.58
C GLN A 42 15.21 9.70 -11.39
N VAL A 43 15.16 9.02 -10.25
CA VAL A 43 14.09 8.03 -9.98
C VAL A 43 12.77 8.75 -9.73
N LYS A 44 12.79 9.87 -8.99
CA LYS A 44 11.60 10.65 -8.67
C LYS A 44 10.95 11.29 -9.90
N SER A 45 11.76 11.84 -10.81
CA SER A 45 11.26 12.45 -12.06
C SER A 45 10.57 11.44 -12.99
N ASN A 46 10.85 10.15 -12.79
CA ASN A 46 10.27 9.06 -13.55
C ASN A 46 9.02 8.43 -12.90
N PHE A 47 8.46 9.03 -11.84
CA PHE A 47 7.24 8.56 -11.20
C PHE A 47 6.07 8.42 -12.20
N ARG A 48 5.39 7.28 -12.15
CA ARG A 48 4.24 6.94 -13.02
C ARG A 48 2.96 6.72 -12.24
N GLY A 49 3.05 6.29 -10.99
CA GLY A 49 1.89 6.02 -10.17
C GLY A 49 2.21 5.21 -8.93
N ILE A 50 1.17 4.96 -8.15
CA ILE A 50 1.23 4.18 -6.92
C ILE A 50 0.03 3.25 -6.85
N LYS A 51 0.24 2.07 -6.26
CA LYS A 51 -0.83 1.13 -5.92
C LYS A 51 -0.57 0.57 -4.53
N ALA A 52 -1.55 0.70 -3.65
CA ALA A 52 -1.52 0.11 -2.31
C ALA A 52 -2.72 -0.82 -2.12
N TRP A 53 -2.53 -1.92 -1.40
CA TRP A 53 -3.62 -2.85 -1.08
C TRP A 53 -3.33 -3.63 0.22
N PRO A 54 -4.37 -4.00 0.99
CA PRO A 54 -4.20 -4.84 2.17
C PRO A 54 -3.69 -6.23 1.80
N ALA A 55 -2.79 -6.78 2.59
CA ALA A 55 -2.24 -8.11 2.45
C ALA A 55 -2.07 -8.76 3.83
N GLY A 56 -3.15 -9.37 4.34
CA GLY A 56 -3.17 -9.91 5.70
C GLY A 56 -3.12 -8.78 6.72
N ALA A 57 -2.11 -8.79 7.59
CA ALA A 57 -1.88 -7.76 8.60
C ALA A 57 -1.10 -6.54 8.05
N ASP A 58 -0.55 -6.65 6.85
CA ASP A 58 0.28 -5.62 6.23
C ASP A 58 -0.48 -4.87 5.13
N VAL A 59 0.07 -3.75 4.69
CA VAL A 59 -0.28 -3.10 3.43
C VAL A 59 0.91 -3.19 2.48
N LEU A 60 0.69 -3.76 1.30
CA LEU A 60 1.70 -3.76 0.24
C LEU A 60 1.52 -2.51 -0.62
N VAL A 61 2.62 -1.86 -0.94
CA VAL A 61 2.63 -0.68 -1.80
C VAL A 61 3.62 -0.87 -2.94
N LYS A 62 3.21 -0.51 -4.15
CA LYS A 62 4.05 -0.43 -5.35
C LYS A 62 4.10 1.00 -5.83
N VAL A 63 5.30 1.55 -5.96
CA VAL A 63 5.55 2.82 -6.65
C VAL A 63 6.11 2.49 -8.03
N TYR A 64 5.39 2.89 -9.07
CA TYR A 64 5.76 2.65 -10.45
C TYR A 64 6.63 3.80 -10.97
N VAL A 65 7.75 3.47 -11.59
CA VAL A 65 8.65 4.42 -12.24
C VAL A 65 9.02 3.94 -13.63
N ASN A 66 9.33 4.87 -14.52
CA ASN A 66 9.91 4.55 -15.82
C ASN A 66 11.44 4.46 -15.72
N GLN A 67 12.01 3.30 -16.02
CA GLN A 67 13.45 3.08 -16.08
C GLN A 67 13.78 2.46 -17.43
N ASP A 68 14.66 3.09 -18.20
CA ASP A 68 15.10 2.60 -19.52
C ASP A 68 13.93 2.28 -20.48
N ASN A 69 12.93 3.17 -20.51
CA ASN A 69 11.69 3.05 -21.30
C ASN A 69 10.81 1.84 -20.91
N LYS A 70 10.99 1.31 -19.71
CA LYS A 70 10.15 0.25 -19.14
C LYS A 70 9.58 0.69 -17.81
N GLU A 71 8.32 0.36 -17.57
CA GLU A 71 7.73 0.54 -16.25
C GLU A 71 8.27 -0.56 -15.31
N VAL A 72 8.84 -0.12 -14.19
CA VAL A 72 9.30 -0.97 -13.09
C VAL A 72 8.63 -0.51 -11.81
N SER A 73 8.57 -1.38 -10.80
CA SER A 73 7.96 -1.06 -9.51
C SER A 73 8.95 -1.20 -8.36
N LEU A 74 9.02 -0.17 -7.50
CA LEU A 74 9.62 -0.26 -6.18
C LEU A 74 8.55 -0.77 -5.20
N ASN A 75 8.88 -1.83 -4.46
CA ASN A 75 7.94 -2.48 -3.55
C ASN A 75 8.20 -2.02 -2.12
N TYR A 76 7.13 -1.74 -1.39
CA TYR A 76 7.16 -1.42 0.03
C TYR A 76 6.19 -2.33 0.77
N THR A 77 6.50 -2.59 2.04
CA THR A 77 5.59 -3.26 2.98
C THR A 77 5.43 -2.37 4.18
N CYS A 78 4.17 -2.09 4.50
CA CYS A 78 3.78 -1.15 5.53
C CYS A 78 3.01 -1.88 6.61
N VAL A 79 3.36 -1.62 7.86
CA VAL A 79 2.75 -2.25 9.03
C VAL A 79 2.30 -1.17 10.00
N MET A 80 1.26 -1.47 10.76
CA MET A 80 0.85 -0.62 11.86
C MET A 80 1.82 -0.83 13.02
N ASN A 81 2.48 0.25 13.44
CA ASN A 81 3.33 0.28 14.61
C ASN A 81 2.56 0.91 15.77
N HIS A 82 2.41 0.16 16.86
CA HIS A 82 1.73 0.59 18.09
C HIS A 82 2.72 1.08 19.17
N ALA A 83 3.98 1.31 18.82
CA ALA A 83 5.00 1.68 19.79
C ALA A 83 4.74 3.08 20.38
N GLY A 84 4.71 3.17 21.72
CA GLY A 84 4.70 4.44 22.44
C GLY A 84 3.33 5.13 22.54
N GLY A 85 2.23 4.42 22.33
CA GLY A 85 0.86 4.94 22.50
C GLY A 85 0.35 5.81 21.35
N ASN A 86 1.10 5.87 20.24
CA ASN A 86 0.63 6.45 18.98
C ASN A 86 0.67 5.40 17.89
N ASP A 87 -0.45 5.24 17.20
CA ASP A 87 -0.58 4.35 16.05
C ASP A 87 -0.01 5.05 14.81
N ALA A 88 1.01 4.47 14.20
CA ALA A 88 1.60 4.99 12.96
C ALA A 88 1.82 3.88 11.95
N ILE A 89 1.50 4.12 10.68
CA ILE A 89 2.00 3.27 9.59
C ILE A 89 3.50 3.51 9.45
N VAL A 90 4.25 2.41 9.43
CA VAL A 90 5.68 2.43 9.09
C VAL A 90 5.88 1.54 7.87
N CYS A 91 6.51 2.10 6.84
CA CYS A 91 6.84 1.36 5.63
C CYS A 91 8.32 0.99 5.57
N SER A 92 8.63 -0.11 4.90
CA SER A 92 9.99 -0.50 4.53
C SER A 92 10.03 -0.89 3.06
N LYS A 93 11.09 -0.49 2.36
CA LYS A 93 11.36 -0.92 0.98
C LYS A 93 11.82 -2.37 1.00
N LYS A 94 11.29 -3.18 0.09
CA LYS A 94 11.69 -4.57 -0.13
C LYS A 94 12.82 -4.70 -1.14
#